data_AF-A0A317X7H5-F1
#
_entry.id   AF-A0A317X7H5-F1
#
_cell.length_a   1.000
_cell.length_b   1.000
_cell.length_c   1.000
_cell.angle_alpha   90.00
_cell.angle_beta   90.00
_cell.angle_gamma   90.00
#
_symmetry.space_group_name_H-M   'P 1'
#
loop_
_entity.id
_entity.type
_entity.pdbx_description
1 polymer ?
#
loop_
_entity_poly.entity_id
_entity_poly.type
_entity_poly.pdbx_seq_one_letter_code
_entity_poly.pdbx_strand_id
1 'polypeptide(L)'
;MSTPTPVILCGAMREVAALIRTLLLPEYNVVYAGHNLSAAEREVPLILSGSPPPPSKLHTQIGSNDFTDPPRAVITGGGYNEERFQALYQACTAAKNGVPPVPFFRTDNGLTDRLAATGEGPAHASAEYPAAVTRRLKEKLREAGVGEGEGRGGCFGFEGGGVCI
;
A
#
# COMPACT_ATOMS: atom_id res chain seq x y z
N MET A 1 -6.34 -16.34 17.43
CA MET A 1 -6.18 -16.45 15.97
C MET A 1 -6.09 -15.02 15.45
N SER A 2 -4.89 -14.51 15.21
CA SER A 2 -4.69 -13.14 14.72
C SER A 2 -5.25 -13.04 13.30
N THR A 3 -6.27 -12.21 13.10
CA THR A 3 -6.79 -11.92 11.75
C THR A 3 -5.72 -11.17 10.96
N PRO A 4 -5.51 -11.49 9.68
CA PRO A 4 -4.52 -10.81 8.87
C PRO A 4 -4.91 -9.33 8.71
N THR A 5 -3.96 -8.43 8.87
CA THR A 5 -4.24 -6.99 8.87
C THR A 5 -4.59 -6.51 7.46
N PRO A 6 -5.76 -5.90 7.23
CA PRO A 6 -6.16 -5.45 5.91
C PRO A 6 -5.31 -4.27 5.44
N VAL A 7 -4.74 -4.37 4.24
CA VAL A 7 -3.91 -3.31 3.63
C VAL A 7 -4.28 -3.09 2.16
N ILE A 8 -4.07 -1.87 1.68
CA ILE A 8 -4.26 -1.48 0.28
C ILE A 8 -2.90 -1.51 -0.42
N LEU A 9 -2.83 -2.13 -1.59
CA LEU A 9 -1.65 -2.14 -2.45
C LEU A 9 -2.01 -1.51 -3.80
N CYS A 10 -1.20 -0.58 -4.30
CA CYS A 10 -1.39 0.07 -5.59
C CYS A 10 -0.09 0.01 -6.38
N GLY A 11 0.00 -0.84 -7.40
CA GLY A 11 1.20 -1.00 -8.24
C GLY A 11 0.90 -0.79 -9.71
N ALA A 12 1.89 -0.46 -10.53
CA ALA A 12 1.68 -0.42 -11.99
C ALA A 12 1.62 -1.82 -12.63
N MET A 13 2.26 -2.82 -12.00
CA MET A 13 2.37 -4.18 -12.53
C MET A 13 1.46 -5.15 -11.79
N ARG A 14 0.54 -5.76 -12.54
CA ARG A 14 -0.43 -6.73 -12.07
C ARG A 14 0.24 -7.95 -11.41
N GLU A 15 1.25 -8.50 -12.05
CA GLU A 15 1.96 -9.72 -11.63
C GLU A 15 2.74 -9.50 -10.33
N VAL A 16 3.45 -8.37 -10.23
CA VAL A 16 4.17 -7.97 -9.01
C VAL A 16 3.21 -7.82 -7.84
N ALA A 17 2.06 -7.17 -8.04
CA ALA A 17 1.07 -7.00 -6.97
C ALA A 17 0.51 -8.34 -6.46
N ALA A 18 0.28 -9.30 -7.35
CA ALA A 18 -0.16 -10.65 -6.98
C ALA A 18 0.90 -11.42 -6.16
N LEU A 19 2.17 -11.30 -6.54
CA LEU A 19 3.29 -11.89 -5.80
C LEU A 19 3.43 -11.26 -4.41
N ILE A 20 3.45 -9.93 -4.31
CA ILE A 20 3.54 -9.21 -3.02
C ILE A 20 2.38 -9.60 -2.11
N ARG A 21 1.15 -9.66 -2.63
CA ARG A 21 -0.02 -10.14 -1.88
C ARG A 21 0.19 -11.52 -1.28
N THR A 22 0.78 -12.44 -2.04
CA THR A 22 1.04 -13.81 -1.59
C THR A 22 2.13 -13.84 -0.52
N LEU A 23 3.16 -13.01 -0.67
CA LEU A 23 4.29 -12.89 0.28
C LEU A 23 3.92 -12.17 1.59
N LEU A 24 2.89 -11.31 1.56
CA LEU A 24 2.38 -10.59 2.72
C LEU A 24 1.56 -11.48 3.67
N LEU A 25 0.95 -12.53 3.15
CA LEU A 25 0.28 -13.53 3.97
C LEU A 25 1.30 -14.32 4.82
N PRO A 26 0.89 -14.82 6.00
CA PRO A 26 -0.43 -14.68 6.63
C PRO A 26 -0.60 -13.41 7.49
N GLU A 27 0.40 -12.53 7.55
CA GLU A 27 0.40 -11.37 8.47
C GLU A 27 -0.52 -10.23 7.99
N TYR A 28 -0.51 -9.95 6.68
CA TYR A 28 -1.27 -8.87 6.07
C TYR A 28 -2.14 -9.40 4.93
N ASN A 29 -3.40 -8.96 4.89
CA ASN A 29 -4.35 -9.27 3.83
C ASN A 29 -4.48 -8.08 2.89
N VAL A 30 -4.11 -8.25 1.61
CA VAL A 30 -4.31 -7.21 0.60
C VAL A 30 -5.78 -7.19 0.18
N VAL A 31 -6.56 -6.27 0.74
CA VAL A 31 -8.00 -6.15 0.48
C VAL A 31 -8.28 -5.51 -0.87
N TYR A 32 -7.43 -4.57 -1.29
CA TYR A 32 -7.49 -3.91 -2.58
C TYR A 32 -6.11 -3.88 -3.22
N ALA A 33 -6.04 -4.27 -4.49
CA ALA A 33 -4.80 -4.33 -5.26
C ALA A 33 -4.96 -3.58 -6.59
N GLY A 34 -4.75 -2.27 -6.56
CA GLY A 34 -4.87 -1.36 -7.69
C GLY A 34 -3.75 -1.57 -8.72
N HIS A 35 -4.07 -2.01 -9.95
CA HIS A 35 -3.09 -2.05 -11.05
C HIS A 35 -3.23 -0.88 -12.06
N ASN A 36 -4.26 -0.05 -11.89
CA ASN A 36 -4.51 1.14 -12.69
C ASN A 36 -4.46 2.36 -11.78
N LEU A 37 -3.46 3.22 -12.00
CA LEU A 37 -3.17 4.39 -11.15
C LEU A 37 -4.37 5.34 -11.05
N SER A 38 -4.98 5.67 -12.19
CA SER A 38 -6.11 6.60 -12.24
C SER A 38 -7.39 6.04 -11.63
N ALA A 39 -7.62 4.72 -11.73
CA ALA A 39 -8.73 4.08 -11.03
C ALA A 39 -8.49 4.07 -9.51
N ALA A 40 -7.27 3.70 -9.09
CA ALA A 40 -6.89 3.65 -7.68
C ALA A 40 -6.98 5.03 -7.00
N GLU A 41 -6.60 6.12 -7.68
CA GLU A 41 -6.76 7.51 -7.20
C GLU A 41 -8.23 7.87 -6.85
N ARG A 42 -9.22 7.20 -7.46
CA ARG A 42 -10.65 7.43 -7.21
C ARG A 42 -11.24 6.40 -6.24
N GLU A 43 -10.82 5.15 -6.34
CA GLU A 43 -11.37 4.03 -5.56
C GLU A 43 -10.78 3.98 -4.14
N VAL A 44 -9.47 4.21 -3.97
CA VAL A 44 -8.79 4.13 -2.66
C VAL A 44 -9.36 5.13 -1.64
N PRO A 45 -9.60 6.42 -1.99
CA PRO A 45 -10.24 7.35 -1.06
C PRO A 45 -11.63 6.90 -0.61
N LEU A 46 -12.42 6.29 -1.51
CA LEU A 46 -13.76 5.77 -1.21
C LEU A 46 -13.70 4.56 -0.27
N ILE A 47 -12.72 3.67 -0.48
CA ILE A 47 -12.50 2.53 0.40
C ILE A 47 -12.10 3.02 1.80
N LEU A 48 -11.16 3.97 1.89
CA LEU A 48 -10.72 4.54 3.17
C LEU A 48 -11.76 5.38 3.89
N SER A 49 -12.69 6.00 3.16
CA SER A 49 -13.82 6.72 3.76
C SER A 49 -14.91 5.79 4.29
N GLY A 50 -14.82 4.48 4.04
CA GLY A 50 -15.80 3.48 4.44
C GLY A 50 -16.98 3.35 3.47
N SER A 51 -16.85 3.88 2.25
CA SER A 51 -17.84 3.75 1.17
C SER A 51 -17.21 3.06 -0.06
N PRO A 52 -16.69 1.82 0.08
CA PRO A 52 -16.04 1.12 -1.03
C PRO A 52 -17.04 0.90 -2.18
N PRO A 53 -16.64 1.13 -3.44
CA PRO A 53 -17.49 0.79 -4.58
C PRO A 53 -17.67 -0.74 -4.66
N PRO A 54 -18.77 -1.22 -5.28
CA PRO A 54 -19.07 -2.65 -5.33
C PRO A 54 -17.95 -3.42 -6.06
N PRO A 55 -17.61 -4.65 -5.63
CA PRO A 55 -16.50 -5.43 -6.21
C PRO A 55 -16.58 -5.63 -7.73
N SER A 56 -17.80 -5.67 -8.28
CA SER A 56 -18.05 -5.78 -9.72
C SER A 56 -17.64 -4.54 -10.53
N LYS A 57 -17.46 -3.39 -9.88
CA LYS A 57 -17.04 -2.12 -10.49
C LYS A 57 -15.59 -1.77 -10.20
N LEU A 58 -14.93 -2.51 -9.31
CA LEU A 58 -13.50 -2.34 -9.06
C LEU A 58 -12.75 -2.77 -10.31
N HIS A 59 -12.00 -1.83 -10.89
CA HIS A 59 -11.19 -2.13 -12.08
C HIS A 59 -10.02 -3.09 -11.75
N THR A 60 -9.81 -3.38 -10.48
CA THR A 60 -8.57 -3.91 -9.93
C THR A 60 -8.84 -5.07 -8.97
N GLN A 61 -9.35 -6.17 -9.53
CA GLN A 61 -9.86 -7.35 -8.79
C GLN A 61 -8.78 -8.31 -8.22
N ILE A 62 -7.57 -7.84 -7.92
CA ILE A 62 -6.50 -8.72 -7.38
C ILE A 62 -6.58 -8.87 -5.86
N GLY A 63 -7.23 -7.93 -5.20
CA GLY A 63 -7.43 -7.98 -3.76
C GLY A 63 -8.49 -9.02 -3.36
N SER A 64 -8.57 -9.28 -2.06
CA SER A 64 -9.64 -10.11 -1.50
C SER A 64 -11.02 -9.45 -1.65
N ASN A 65 -11.08 -8.13 -1.92
CA ASN A 65 -12.29 -7.30 -2.01
C ASN A 65 -13.19 -7.39 -0.77
N ASP A 66 -12.62 -7.85 0.33
CA ASP A 66 -13.26 -7.89 1.62
C ASP A 66 -12.95 -6.57 2.32
N PHE A 67 -13.98 -5.73 2.40
CA PHE A 67 -13.93 -4.43 3.06
C PHE A 67 -14.70 -4.45 4.38
N THR A 68 -14.91 -5.64 4.96
CA THR A 68 -15.57 -5.78 6.27
C THR A 68 -14.75 -5.11 7.35
N ASP A 69 -13.42 -5.29 7.30
CA ASP A 69 -12.48 -4.54 8.12
C ASP A 69 -11.88 -3.35 7.34
N PRO A 70 -11.79 -2.16 7.95
CA PRO A 70 -11.18 -1.00 7.29
C PRO A 70 -9.68 -1.26 7.09
N PRO A 71 -9.13 -0.93 5.91
CA PRO A 71 -7.71 -1.05 5.68
C PRO A 71 -6.91 -0.21 6.69
N ARG A 72 -5.74 -0.72 7.07
CA ARG A 72 -4.84 -0.15 8.09
C ARG A 72 -3.63 0.57 7.52
N ALA A 73 -3.35 0.40 6.23
CA ALA A 73 -2.27 1.07 5.51
C ALA A 73 -2.57 1.14 4.01
N VAL A 74 -1.99 2.15 3.35
CA VAL A 74 -1.94 2.25 1.89
C VAL A 74 -0.50 2.12 1.42
N ILE A 75 -0.27 1.26 0.45
CA ILE A 75 1.05 0.94 -0.08
C ILE A 75 1.04 1.25 -1.57
N THR A 76 1.92 2.14 -2.02
CA THR A 76 2.11 2.47 -3.43
C THR A 76 3.43 1.88 -3.93
N GLY A 77 3.36 1.25 -5.10
CA GLY A 77 4.50 0.68 -5.81
C GLY A 77 5.26 1.72 -6.62
N GLY A 78 6.35 1.29 -7.24
CA GLY A 78 7.24 2.16 -8.03
C GLY A 78 6.62 2.87 -9.24
N GLY A 79 5.37 2.55 -9.60
CA GLY A 79 4.64 3.28 -10.64
C GLY A 79 4.10 4.65 -10.20
N TYR A 80 4.08 4.93 -8.89
CA TYR A 80 3.65 6.22 -8.36
C TYR A 80 4.84 7.18 -8.27
N ASN A 81 4.82 8.23 -9.08
CA ASN A 81 5.68 9.40 -8.87
C ASN A 81 5.17 10.25 -7.70
N GLU A 82 5.98 11.23 -7.29
CA GLU A 82 5.65 12.17 -6.22
C GLU A 82 4.29 12.84 -6.46
N GLU A 83 4.04 13.35 -7.66
CA GLU A 83 2.81 14.08 -7.96
C GLU A 83 1.56 13.20 -7.81
N ARG A 84 1.59 11.96 -8.31
CA ARG A 84 0.44 11.04 -8.17
C ARG A 84 0.28 10.53 -6.75
N PHE A 85 1.37 10.27 -6.05
CA PHE A 85 1.33 9.91 -4.65
C PHE A 85 0.66 11.02 -3.83
N GLN A 86 1.07 12.26 -4.05
CA GLN A 86 0.51 13.41 -3.37
C GLN A 86 -0.97 13.63 -3.74
N ALA A 87 -1.35 13.46 -5.00
CA ALA A 87 -2.74 13.50 -5.44
C ALA A 87 -3.60 12.42 -4.74
N LEU A 88 -3.11 11.19 -4.66
CA LEU A 88 -3.77 10.09 -3.95
C LEU A 88 -3.90 10.41 -2.46
N TYR A 89 -2.82 10.86 -1.83
CA TYR A 89 -2.78 11.21 -0.41
C TYR A 89 -3.76 12.35 -0.08
N GLN A 90 -3.77 13.41 -0.90
CA GLN A 90 -4.71 14.52 -0.75
C GLN A 90 -6.15 14.07 -0.96
N ALA A 91 -6.44 13.22 -1.96
CA ALA A 91 -7.78 12.68 -2.19
C ALA A 91 -8.28 11.87 -0.99
N CYS A 92 -7.42 11.02 -0.41
CA CYS A 92 -7.75 10.24 0.79
C CYS A 92 -7.97 11.14 2.01
N THR A 93 -7.14 12.17 2.15
CA THR A 93 -7.23 13.16 3.23
C THR A 93 -8.54 13.96 3.11
N ALA A 94 -8.87 14.43 1.92
CA ALA A 94 -10.13 15.13 1.63
C ALA A 94 -11.36 14.26 1.88
N ALA A 95 -11.31 12.98 1.50
CA ALA A 95 -12.41 12.03 1.74
C ALA A 95 -12.69 11.75 3.23
N LYS A 96 -11.73 12.06 4.12
CA LYS A 96 -11.83 11.89 5.57
C LYS A 96 -11.79 13.22 6.35
N ASN A 97 -12.32 14.30 5.76
CA ASN A 97 -12.39 15.64 6.37
C ASN A 97 -11.02 16.23 6.77
N GLY A 98 -9.98 16.00 5.98
CA GLY A 98 -8.67 16.60 6.19
C GLY A 98 -7.70 15.76 7.03
N VAL A 99 -8.07 14.56 7.46
CA VAL A 99 -7.20 13.68 8.26
C VAL A 99 -6.93 12.37 7.52
N PRO A 100 -5.66 12.00 7.26
CA PRO A 100 -5.34 10.69 6.69
C PRO A 100 -5.67 9.60 7.73
N PRO A 101 -6.57 8.65 7.42
CA PRO A 101 -6.99 7.65 8.39
C PRO A 101 -5.91 6.58 8.67
N VAL A 102 -4.90 6.46 7.80
CA VAL A 102 -3.90 5.39 7.83
C VAL A 102 -2.54 5.87 7.33
N PRO A 103 -1.43 5.22 7.71
CA PRO A 103 -0.12 5.47 7.14
C PRO A 103 -0.05 5.08 5.65
N PHE A 104 0.70 5.87 4.90
CA PHE A 104 0.99 5.66 3.48
C PHE A 104 2.46 5.27 3.31
N PHE A 105 2.71 4.21 2.56
CA PHE A 105 4.04 3.70 2.22
C PHE A 105 4.22 3.83 0.72
N ARG A 106 5.34 4.39 0.27
CA ARG A 106 5.70 4.52 -1.13
C ARG A 106 6.99 3.79 -1.40
N THR A 107 7.00 2.95 -2.42
CA THR A 107 8.24 2.31 -2.87
C THR A 107 9.18 3.36 -3.45
N ASP A 108 10.40 3.41 -2.94
CA ASP A 108 11.44 4.30 -3.41
C ASP A 108 12.22 3.65 -4.55
N ASN A 109 11.92 4.10 -5.77
CA ASN A 109 12.62 3.65 -6.97
C ASN A 109 14.08 4.05 -6.94
N GLY A 110 14.42 5.25 -6.43
CA GLY A 110 15.81 5.69 -6.32
C GLY A 110 16.62 4.81 -5.37
N LEU A 111 16.02 4.39 -4.26
CA LEU A 111 16.62 3.42 -3.35
C LEU A 111 16.80 2.05 -4.04
N THR A 112 15.80 1.60 -4.80
CA THR A 112 15.87 0.33 -5.52
C THR A 112 16.96 0.35 -6.58
N ASP A 113 17.00 1.39 -7.43
CA ASP A 113 18.02 1.59 -8.45
C ASP A 113 19.42 1.65 -7.83
N ARG A 114 19.57 2.37 -6.71
CA ARG A 114 20.85 2.43 -5.98
C ARG A 114 21.28 1.06 -5.48
N LEU A 115 20.37 0.30 -4.85
CA LEU A 115 20.69 -1.03 -4.32
C LEU A 115 20.96 -2.03 -5.43
N ALA A 116 20.29 -1.91 -6.57
CA ALA A 116 20.60 -2.69 -7.76
C ALA A 116 21.99 -2.34 -8.31
N ALA A 117 22.34 -1.05 -8.36
CA ALA A 117 23.64 -0.59 -8.82
C ALA A 117 24.79 -0.99 -7.89
N THR A 118 24.57 -1.08 -6.58
CA THR A 118 25.58 -1.54 -5.60
C THR A 118 25.61 -3.06 -5.43
N GLY A 119 24.71 -3.81 -6.08
CA GLY A 119 24.58 -5.26 -5.92
C GLY A 119 24.00 -5.69 -4.56
N GLU A 120 23.49 -4.75 -3.77
CA GLU A 120 22.87 -4.99 -2.47
C GLU A 120 21.36 -5.31 -2.58
N GLY A 121 20.81 -5.28 -3.78
CA GLY A 121 19.42 -5.64 -4.04
C GLY A 121 19.12 -6.01 -5.49
N PRO A 122 17.97 -6.62 -5.76
CA PRO A 122 17.54 -6.95 -7.10
C PRO A 122 17.10 -5.71 -7.88
N ALA A 123 17.39 -5.68 -9.18
CA ALA A 123 16.86 -4.68 -10.10
C ALA A 123 15.33 -4.79 -10.22
N HIS A 124 14.66 -3.70 -10.59
CA HIS A 124 13.20 -3.66 -10.78
C HIS A 124 12.66 -4.75 -11.72
N ALA A 125 13.46 -5.18 -12.69
CA ALA A 125 13.10 -6.22 -13.66
C ALA A 125 13.36 -7.66 -13.19
N SER A 126 14.04 -7.84 -12.05
CA SER A 126 14.40 -9.16 -11.55
C SER A 126 13.23 -9.83 -10.82
N ALA A 127 13.12 -11.16 -10.94
CA ALA A 127 12.09 -11.95 -10.26
C ALA A 127 12.17 -11.86 -8.71
N GLU A 128 13.32 -11.46 -8.18
CA GLU A 128 13.56 -11.29 -6.74
C GLU A 128 13.07 -9.93 -6.20
N TYR A 129 12.76 -8.97 -7.09
CA TYR A 129 12.30 -7.63 -6.70
C TYR A 129 11.04 -7.64 -5.82
N PRO A 130 9.96 -8.39 -6.15
CA PRO A 130 8.77 -8.47 -5.30
C PRO A 130 9.09 -8.96 -3.88
N ALA A 131 10.02 -9.92 -3.74
CA ALA A 131 10.43 -10.45 -2.45
C ALA A 131 11.22 -9.43 -1.63
N ALA A 132 12.16 -8.73 -2.26
CA ALA A 132 12.94 -7.69 -1.61
C ALA A 132 12.08 -6.50 -1.14
N VAL A 133 11.15 -6.03 -1.99
CA VAL A 133 10.21 -4.96 -1.63
C VAL A 133 9.27 -5.42 -0.52
N THR A 134 8.73 -6.65 -0.59
CA THR A 134 7.85 -7.17 0.46
C THR A 134 8.56 -7.25 1.81
N ARG A 135 9.84 -7.63 1.83
CA ARG A 135 10.64 -7.66 3.07
C ARG A 135 10.73 -6.27 3.71
N ARG A 136 11.14 -5.26 2.94
CA ARG A 136 11.25 -3.87 3.42
C ARG A 136 9.90 -3.31 3.86
N LEU A 137 8.87 -3.62 3.09
CA LEU A 137 7.50 -3.25 3.39
C LEU A 137 7.05 -3.81 4.75
N LYS A 138 7.27 -5.10 5.02
CA LYS A 138 6.94 -5.72 6.32
C LYS A 138 7.67 -5.06 7.48
N GLU A 139 8.96 -4.77 7.32
CA GLU A 139 9.74 -4.06 8.34
C GLU A 139 9.14 -2.68 8.64
N LYS A 140 8.79 -1.93 7.60
CA LYS A 140 8.22 -0.58 7.72
C LYS A 140 6.79 -0.57 8.26
N LEU A 141 5.98 -1.56 7.88
CA LEU A 141 4.64 -1.77 8.45
C LEU A 141 4.74 -2.05 9.95
N ARG A 142 5.69 -2.90 10.38
CA ARG A 142 5.94 -3.17 11.80
C ARG A 142 6.45 -1.94 12.55
N GLU A 143 7.39 -1.19 11.98
CA GLU A 143 7.86 0.08 12.57
C GLU A 143 6.73 1.09 12.75
N ALA A 144 5.77 1.12 11.82
CA ALA A 144 4.57 1.94 11.90
C ALA A 144 3.46 1.35 12.80
N GLY A 145 3.68 0.19 13.42
CA GLY A 145 2.70 -0.50 14.27
C GLY A 145 1.49 -1.05 13.50
N VAL A 146 1.58 -1.21 12.19
CA VAL A 146 0.53 -1.83 11.37
C VAL A 146 0.58 -3.34 11.60
N GLY A 147 -0.40 -3.88 12.33
CA GLY A 147 -0.55 -5.31 12.58
C GLY A 147 -0.27 -5.78 14.01
N GLU A 148 0.19 -4.89 14.89
CA GLU A 148 0.14 -5.13 16.33
C GLU A 148 -1.28 -4.84 16.82
N GLY A 149 -1.90 -5.85 17.43
CA GLY A 149 -3.33 -5.87 17.76
C GLY A 149 -3.81 -4.69 18.60
N GLU A 150 -5.00 -4.22 18.24
CA GLU A 150 -5.95 -3.39 19.02
C GLU A 150 -5.35 -2.25 19.87
N GLY A 151 -5.63 -1.02 19.43
CA GLY A 151 -5.86 0.07 20.38
C GLY A 151 -4.62 0.86 20.81
N ARG A 152 -3.93 1.48 19.87
CA ARG A 152 -3.39 2.83 20.07
C ARG A 152 -3.54 3.59 18.77
N GLY A 153 -4.52 4.48 18.74
CA GLY A 153 -4.51 5.62 17.82
C GLY A 153 -3.28 6.46 18.15
N GLY A 154 -2.11 6.01 17.72
CA GLY A 154 -0.92 6.83 17.68
C GLY A 154 -1.17 7.88 16.63
N CYS A 155 -1.26 9.14 17.05
CA CYS A 155 -1.00 10.27 16.17
C CYS A 155 0.43 10.09 15.65
N PHE A 156 0.60 9.33 14.58
CA PHE A 156 1.85 9.35 13.83
C PHE A 156 1.91 10.70 13.14
N GLY A 157 2.67 11.62 13.73
CA GLY A 157 3.03 12.88 13.12
C GLY A 157 3.81 12.59 11.83
N PHE A 158 3.09 12.48 10.72
CA PHE A 158 3.65 12.57 9.38
C PHE A 158 3.56 14.04 8.96
N GLU A 159 4.56 14.82 9.37
CA GLU A 159 4.85 16.08 8.70
C GLU A 159 5.31 15.74 7.27
N GLY A 160 4.38 15.78 6.32
CA GLY A 160 4.70 15.79 4.89
C GLY A 160 4.91 14.43 4.21
N GLY A 161 3.85 13.64 4.06
CA GLY A 161 3.67 12.80 2.87
C GLY A 161 4.51 11.52 2.74
N GLY A 162 4.20 10.49 3.53
CA GLY A 162 4.53 9.08 3.21
C GLY A 162 5.88 8.55 3.68
N VAL A 163 5.94 7.22 3.92
CA VAL A 163 7.17 6.48 4.23
C VAL A 163 7.75 5.90 2.95
N CYS A 164 8.99 6.26 2.61
CA CYS A 164 9.73 5.61 1.53
C CYS A 164 10.21 4.21 1.95
N ILE A 165 9.97 3.19 1.10
CA ILE A 165 10.36 1.78 1.32
C ILE A 165 11.20 1.19 0.19
#